data_AF-A0A9W8H3U0-F1
#
_entry.id   AF-A0A9W8H3U0-F1
#
_cell.length_a   1.000
_cell.length_b   1.000
_cell.length_c   1.000
_cell.angle_alpha   90.00
_cell.angle_beta   90.00
_cell.angle_gamma   90.00
#
_symmetry.space_group_name_H-M   'P 1'
#
loop_
_entity.id
_entity.type
_entity.pdbx_description
1 polymer ?
#
loop_
_entity_poly.entity_id
_entity_poly.type
_entity_poly.pdbx_seq_one_letter_code
_entity_poly.pdbx_strand_id
1 'polypeptide(L)'
;MTQPAKQHRRVSAPAEALLERSPGYTDGCELHPRAMRDVINERTDSVVVSRDPRVVRDAERRLRRSTQHSPLSPDQLLTLYPAAARLANALGADEGAWALSRGYGTHPPTNLHEQRVQENGGFQVPHQTWAERDATQSVWDFSARTFFMTELARGFWTVFMQYLREPYTLHYPYEKGPLSPRFRGEHALRRYPSGEERCIACKLCEAICPAQAITIEAEPRDDGSRRTVRYDIDMTKCIYCGLCQEACPVDAIVEGPNFEFTTETREELLYNKEKLLANGDRWESEIAQNLRSEQNYR
;
A
#
# COMPACT_ATOMS: atom_id res chain seq x y z
N MET A 1 15.22 0.25 51.52
CA MET A 1 13.75 0.23 51.44
C MET A 1 13.38 -0.62 50.24
N THR A 2 12.95 -1.84 50.53
CA THR A 2 12.73 -2.95 49.60
C THR A 2 11.24 -3.21 49.40
N GLN A 3 10.90 -3.70 48.20
CA GLN A 3 9.67 -4.42 47.76
C GLN A 3 8.42 -3.60 47.36
N PRO A 4 7.47 -4.16 46.55
CA PRO A 4 7.34 -5.57 46.10
C PRO A 4 7.22 -5.74 44.55
N ALA A 5 7.73 -6.80 43.89
CA ALA A 5 7.39 -8.23 43.96
C ALA A 5 5.89 -8.54 43.69
N LYS A 6 5.54 -8.77 42.41
CA LYS A 6 4.31 -9.50 42.03
C LYS A 6 4.66 -10.81 41.31
N GLN A 7 4.70 -11.87 42.12
CA GLN A 7 4.39 -13.26 41.78
C GLN A 7 2.87 -13.37 41.45
N HIS A 8 2.29 -14.32 40.73
CA HIS A 8 2.66 -15.50 39.94
C HIS A 8 1.35 -15.90 39.20
N ARG A 9 1.43 -16.49 38.00
CA ARG A 9 0.79 -17.80 37.79
C ARG A 9 1.47 -18.53 36.63
N ARG A 10 2.30 -19.51 37.00
CA ARG A 10 2.71 -20.60 36.12
C ARG A 10 1.48 -21.45 35.83
N VAL A 11 1.24 -21.75 34.56
CA VAL A 11 0.63 -23.01 34.16
C VAL A 11 1.68 -23.73 33.33
N SER A 12 2.19 -24.82 33.89
CA SER A 12 3.17 -25.69 33.28
C SER A 12 2.51 -27.01 32.89
N ALA A 13 2.92 -27.51 31.72
CA ALA A 13 2.85 -28.87 31.19
C ALA A 13 1.63 -29.25 30.33
N PRO A 14 1.74 -30.30 29.49
CA PRO A 14 2.41 -30.27 28.19
C PRO A 14 1.45 -30.70 27.07
N ALA A 15 1.60 -30.20 25.85
CA ALA A 15 0.74 -30.61 24.73
C ALA A 15 1.58 -30.93 23.48
N GLU A 16 2.46 -31.90 23.65
CA GLU A 16 3.12 -32.68 22.59
C GLU A 16 2.12 -33.70 21.96
N ALA A 17 0.84 -33.33 21.83
CA ALA A 17 -0.25 -34.28 21.53
C ALA A 17 -1.36 -33.73 20.61
N LEU A 18 -1.08 -32.74 19.75
CA LEU A 18 -2.02 -32.28 18.73
C LEU A 18 -1.41 -32.30 17.31
N LEU A 19 -0.60 -33.32 17.03
CA LEU A 19 -0.03 -33.59 15.70
C LEU A 19 -0.83 -34.62 14.87
N GLU A 20 -1.99 -35.07 15.30
CA GLU A 20 -2.77 -36.07 14.56
C GLU A 20 -4.23 -35.65 14.46
N ARG A 21 -4.58 -34.92 13.39
CA ARG A 21 -5.85 -35.01 12.64
C ARG A 21 -6.00 -33.86 11.63
N SER A 22 -5.40 -34.04 10.47
CA SER A 22 -6.04 -33.66 9.19
C SER A 22 -5.51 -34.58 8.09
N PRO A 23 -6.29 -35.60 7.68
CA PRO A 23 -5.96 -36.43 6.53
C PRO A 23 -6.29 -35.64 5.26
N GLY A 24 -5.29 -35.43 4.40
CA GLY A 24 -5.49 -34.72 3.13
C GLY A 24 -4.22 -34.12 2.54
N TYR A 25 -3.10 -34.83 2.60
CA TYR A 25 -1.92 -34.51 1.81
C TYR A 25 -1.45 -35.80 1.14
N THR A 26 -1.99 -36.07 -0.04
CA THR A 26 -1.35 -36.74 -1.19
C THR A 26 -2.29 -36.51 -2.36
N ASP A 27 -1.89 -35.67 -3.31
CA ASP A 27 -1.93 -35.96 -4.75
C ASP A 27 -1.81 -34.66 -5.57
N GLY A 28 -0.79 -34.63 -6.44
CA GLY A 28 -0.90 -33.94 -7.73
C GLY A 28 -0.38 -32.50 -7.82
N CYS A 29 0.92 -32.29 -7.64
CA CYS A 29 1.66 -31.32 -8.46
C CYS A 29 3.12 -31.75 -8.58
N GLU A 30 3.36 -32.84 -9.32
CA GLU A 30 4.65 -33.07 -9.94
C GLU A 30 4.90 -31.93 -10.94
N LEU A 31 5.67 -30.94 -10.51
CA LEU A 31 6.23 -29.90 -11.37
C LEU A 31 7.10 -30.57 -12.42
N HIS A 32 6.57 -30.64 -13.64
CA HIS A 32 7.28 -31.11 -14.82
C HIS A 32 8.57 -30.26 -15.02
N PRO A 33 9.79 -30.84 -15.08
CA PRO A 33 11.06 -30.12 -15.20
C PRO A 33 11.26 -29.30 -16.50
N ARG A 34 10.24 -29.22 -17.36
CA ARG A 34 10.24 -28.45 -18.62
C ARG A 34 9.59 -27.08 -18.47
N ALA A 35 8.51 -26.96 -17.69
CA ALA A 35 7.78 -25.70 -17.52
C ALA A 35 8.57 -24.61 -16.77
N MET A 36 9.53 -25.00 -15.92
CA MET A 36 10.39 -24.05 -15.20
C MET A 36 11.52 -23.48 -16.09
N ARG A 37 11.89 -24.16 -17.18
CA ARG A 37 12.92 -23.69 -18.13
C ARG A 37 12.36 -22.68 -19.12
N ASP A 38 11.08 -22.78 -19.46
CA ASP A 38 10.45 -21.89 -20.44
C ASP A 38 10.20 -20.49 -19.86
N VAL A 39 9.89 -20.38 -18.56
CA VAL A 39 9.76 -19.08 -17.87
C VAL A 39 11.12 -18.36 -17.71
N ILE A 40 12.22 -19.12 -17.67
CA ILE A 40 13.57 -18.56 -17.53
C ILE A 40 14.14 -18.09 -18.89
N ASN A 41 13.70 -18.68 -20.00
CA ASN A 41 14.21 -18.33 -21.35
C ASN A 41 13.32 -17.36 -22.14
N GLU A 42 12.05 -17.15 -21.80
CA GLU A 42 11.18 -16.20 -22.52
C GLU A 42 11.31 -14.74 -22.07
N ARG A 43 12.10 -14.44 -21.02
CA ARG A 43 12.32 -13.06 -20.54
C ARG A 43 13.66 -12.44 -20.94
N THR A 44 14.47 -13.10 -21.77
CA THR A 44 15.74 -12.56 -22.26
C THR A 44 15.68 -11.89 -23.63
N ASP A 45 14.51 -11.74 -24.24
CA ASP A 45 14.33 -10.89 -25.43
C ASP A 45 13.83 -9.50 -25.04
N SER A 46 14.79 -8.68 -24.60
CA SER A 46 14.85 -7.23 -24.82
C SER A 46 13.55 -6.49 -25.20
N VAL A 47 12.72 -6.10 -24.22
CA VAL A 47 11.95 -4.87 -24.34
C VAL A 47 12.88 -3.71 -23.98
N VAL A 48 13.79 -3.39 -24.91
CA VAL A 48 14.42 -2.07 -24.91
C VAL A 48 13.32 -1.11 -25.33
N VAL A 49 12.70 -0.44 -24.36
CA VAL A 49 11.86 0.72 -24.64
C VAL A 49 12.76 1.78 -25.29
N SER A 50 12.73 1.86 -26.62
CA SER A 50 13.53 2.83 -27.35
C SER A 50 13.09 4.23 -26.96
N ARG A 51 14.00 5.05 -26.43
CA ARG A 51 13.75 6.45 -26.03
C ARG A 51 13.74 7.42 -27.22
N ASP A 52 13.73 6.93 -28.46
CA ASP A 52 13.74 7.77 -29.66
C ASP A 52 12.30 8.26 -30.02
N PRO A 53 12.04 9.58 -30.00
CA PRO A 53 10.72 10.16 -30.28
C PRO A 53 10.19 9.89 -31.70
N ARG A 54 11.04 9.42 -32.62
CA ARG A 54 10.63 9.07 -33.99
C ARG A 54 10.03 7.66 -34.06
N VAL A 55 10.58 6.71 -33.30
CA VAL A 55 10.13 5.32 -33.26
C VAL A 55 8.79 5.19 -32.52
N VAL A 56 8.61 5.95 -31.43
CA VAL A 56 7.34 6.02 -30.70
C VAL A 56 6.22 6.59 -31.58
N ARG A 57 6.49 7.66 -32.34
CA ARG A 57 5.52 8.25 -33.28
C ARG A 57 5.17 7.33 -34.44
N ASP A 58 6.09 6.49 -34.88
CA ASP A 58 5.85 5.52 -35.96
C ASP A 58 5.01 4.33 -35.47
N ALA A 59 5.22 3.88 -34.22
CA ALA A 59 4.38 2.90 -33.55
C ALA A 59 2.96 3.43 -33.29
N GLU A 60 2.81 4.69 -32.86
CA GLU A 60 1.51 5.35 -32.72
C GLU A 60 0.78 5.48 -34.07
N ARG A 61 1.50 5.77 -35.17
CA ARG A 61 0.91 5.79 -36.52
C ARG A 61 0.43 4.41 -36.98
N ARG A 62 1.15 3.34 -36.63
CA ARG A 62 0.74 1.96 -36.95
C ARG A 62 -0.49 1.54 -36.15
N LEU A 63 -0.56 1.88 -34.86
CA LEU A 63 -1.75 1.64 -34.03
C LEU A 63 -2.97 2.45 -34.50
N ARG A 64 -2.77 3.69 -34.95
CA ARG A 64 -3.84 4.51 -35.55
C ARG A 64 -4.33 3.97 -36.91
N ARG A 65 -3.49 3.23 -37.65
CA ARG A 65 -3.89 2.53 -38.88
C ARG A 65 -4.68 1.25 -38.60
N SER A 66 -4.38 0.52 -37.51
CA SER A 66 -5.15 -0.66 -37.13
C SER A 66 -6.55 -0.34 -36.59
N THR A 67 -6.80 0.88 -36.13
CA THR A 67 -8.12 1.34 -35.66
C THR A 67 -8.98 1.96 -36.78
N GLN A 68 -8.67 1.73 -38.06
CA GLN A 68 -9.46 2.19 -39.21
C GLN A 68 -10.53 1.18 -39.64
N HIS A 69 -11.28 0.60 -38.70
CA HIS A 69 -12.63 0.15 -39.04
C HIS A 69 -13.58 1.34 -38.87
N SER A 70 -14.36 1.61 -39.91
CA SER A 70 -15.38 2.65 -40.00
C SER A 70 -16.26 2.69 -38.74
N PRO A 71 -16.81 3.85 -38.34
CA PRO A 71 -17.79 3.89 -37.26
C PRO A 71 -18.92 2.89 -37.59
N LEU A 72 -19.09 1.88 -36.73
CA LEU A 72 -20.16 0.90 -36.84
C LEU A 72 -21.50 1.66 -36.83
N SER A 73 -22.39 1.33 -37.75
CA SER A 73 -23.72 1.95 -37.79
C SER A 73 -24.50 1.62 -36.51
N PRO A 74 -25.47 2.45 -36.10
CA PRO A 74 -26.25 2.22 -34.86
C PRO A 74 -26.84 0.81 -34.76
N ASP A 75 -27.24 0.23 -35.89
CA ASP A 75 -27.78 -1.13 -35.98
C ASP A 75 -26.74 -2.23 -35.67
N GLN A 76 -25.46 -1.98 -35.91
CA GLN A 76 -24.35 -2.91 -35.61
C GLN A 76 -23.93 -2.88 -34.14
N LEU A 77 -24.13 -1.76 -33.43
CA LEU A 77 -23.87 -1.65 -31.99
C LEU A 77 -24.96 -2.35 -31.15
N LEU A 78 -26.21 -2.32 -31.62
CA LEU A 78 -27.35 -2.98 -30.98
C LEU A 78 -27.27 -4.52 -31.06
N THR A 79 -26.58 -5.07 -32.06
CA THR A 79 -26.40 -6.52 -32.24
C THR A 79 -25.25 -7.09 -31.39
N LEU A 80 -24.20 -6.31 -31.14
CA LEU A 80 -23.03 -6.75 -30.36
C LEU A 80 -23.23 -6.60 -28.83
N TYR A 81 -24.10 -5.68 -28.39
CA TYR A 81 -24.39 -5.45 -26.97
C TYR A 81 -25.92 -5.37 -26.72
N PRO A 82 -26.62 -6.51 -26.65
CA PRO A 82 -28.08 -6.54 -26.48
C PRO A 82 -28.54 -5.97 -25.12
N ALA A 83 -27.65 -5.88 -24.13
CA ALA A 83 -27.92 -5.23 -22.84
C ALA A 83 -27.92 -3.70 -22.93
N ALA A 84 -27.09 -3.10 -23.80
CA ALA A 84 -27.04 -1.65 -24.01
C ALA A 84 -28.30 -1.12 -24.73
N ALA A 85 -28.86 -1.93 -25.65
CA ALA A 85 -30.11 -1.64 -26.35
C ALA A 85 -31.32 -1.48 -25.41
N ARG A 86 -31.41 -2.31 -24.38
CA ARG A 86 -32.52 -2.26 -23.39
C ARG A 86 -32.41 -1.04 -22.48
N LEU A 87 -31.19 -0.61 -22.18
CA LEU A 87 -30.91 0.58 -21.37
C LEU A 87 -31.18 1.89 -22.13
N ALA A 88 -30.85 1.95 -23.42
CA ALA A 88 -31.13 3.12 -24.26
C ALA A 88 -32.63 3.39 -24.42
N ASN A 89 -33.46 2.34 -24.54
CA ASN A 89 -34.92 2.47 -24.57
C ASN A 89 -35.55 2.85 -23.22
N ALA A 90 -34.84 2.63 -22.10
CA ALA A 90 -35.35 2.91 -20.76
C ALA A 90 -35.12 4.35 -20.29
N LEU A 91 -34.12 5.05 -20.84
CA LEU A 91 -33.68 6.37 -20.34
C LEU A 91 -33.86 7.53 -21.33
N GLY A 92 -34.40 7.26 -22.53
CA GLY A 92 -34.50 8.27 -23.58
C GLY A 92 -33.14 8.56 -24.23
N ALA A 93 -33.14 8.78 -25.54
CA ALA A 93 -31.93 8.81 -26.37
C ALA A 93 -30.92 9.92 -26.01
N ASP A 94 -31.38 10.95 -25.30
CA ASP A 94 -30.66 12.21 -25.13
C ASP A 94 -29.70 12.17 -23.91
N GLU A 95 -30.07 11.45 -22.85
CA GLU A 95 -29.25 11.32 -21.64
C GLU A 95 -28.19 10.22 -21.75
N GLY A 96 -28.48 9.14 -22.49
CA GLY A 96 -27.55 8.02 -22.69
C GLY A 96 -26.30 8.40 -23.49
N ALA A 97 -26.45 9.30 -24.48
CA ALA A 97 -25.33 9.80 -25.28
C ALA A 97 -24.42 10.75 -24.47
N TRP A 98 -25.01 11.53 -23.55
CA TRP A 98 -24.27 12.45 -22.68
C TRP A 98 -23.38 11.71 -21.68
N ALA A 99 -23.85 10.60 -21.10
CA ALA A 99 -23.12 9.80 -20.11
C ALA A 99 -21.89 9.07 -20.71
N LEU A 100 -22.00 8.57 -21.95
CA LEU A 100 -20.91 7.85 -22.62
C LEU A 100 -19.76 8.76 -23.07
N SER A 101 -20.01 10.05 -23.27
CA SER A 101 -19.03 11.01 -23.81
C SER A 101 -17.92 11.41 -22.84
N ARG A 102 -18.11 11.27 -21.52
CA ARG A 102 -17.14 11.76 -20.52
C ARG A 102 -16.31 10.68 -19.81
N GLY A 103 -16.48 9.40 -20.11
CA GLY A 103 -15.62 8.35 -19.53
C GLY A 103 -15.63 8.27 -17.99
N TYR A 104 -16.64 8.86 -17.32
CA TYR A 104 -16.91 8.55 -15.92
C TYR A 104 -17.73 7.27 -15.91
N GLY A 105 -17.06 6.14 -15.71
CA GLY A 105 -17.75 4.95 -15.26
C GLY A 105 -18.46 5.29 -13.95
N THR A 106 -19.78 5.27 -13.93
CA THR A 106 -20.53 5.16 -12.68
C THR A 106 -20.35 3.73 -12.19
N HIS A 107 -19.16 3.43 -11.65
CA HIS A 107 -18.99 2.21 -10.88
C HIS A 107 -19.99 2.30 -9.72
N PRO A 108 -20.85 1.29 -9.51
CA PRO A 108 -21.63 1.25 -8.29
C PRO A 108 -20.65 1.26 -7.10
N PRO A 109 -20.94 1.98 -6.01
CA PRO A 109 -20.04 2.10 -4.88
C PRO A 109 -19.63 0.70 -4.40
N THR A 110 -18.33 0.41 -4.46
CA THR A 110 -17.77 -0.92 -4.15
C THR A 110 -17.63 -1.14 -2.64
N ASN A 111 -17.74 -0.07 -1.85
CA ASN A 111 -17.55 -0.10 -0.41
C ASN A 111 -18.92 -0.07 0.30
N LEU A 112 -19.16 -1.02 1.22
CA LEU A 112 -20.36 -1.08 2.07
C LEU A 112 -20.60 0.22 2.85
N HIS A 113 -19.54 0.98 3.13
CA HIS A 113 -19.65 2.27 3.81
C HIS A 113 -20.23 3.36 2.90
N GLU A 114 -19.84 3.41 1.62
CA GLU A 114 -20.39 4.35 0.64
C GLU A 114 -21.84 4.02 0.32
N GLN A 115 -22.19 2.73 0.21
CA GLN A 115 -23.59 2.29 0.06
C GLN A 115 -24.44 2.75 1.25
N ARG A 116 -23.97 2.55 2.49
CA ARG A 116 -24.69 3.02 3.69
C ARG A 116 -24.84 4.53 3.79
N VAL A 117 -23.88 5.31 3.29
CA VAL A 117 -23.96 6.77 3.26
C VAL A 117 -24.99 7.24 2.23
N GLN A 118 -25.12 6.53 1.09
CA GLN A 118 -26.16 6.83 0.10
C GLN A 118 -27.56 6.42 0.57
N GLU A 119 -27.71 5.23 1.17
CA GLU A 119 -29.00 4.68 1.62
C GLU A 119 -29.61 5.45 2.80
N ASN A 120 -28.79 5.98 3.71
CA ASN A 120 -29.28 6.73 4.87
C ASN A 120 -29.55 8.21 4.56
N GLY A 121 -29.56 8.60 3.28
CA GLY A 121 -29.67 10.01 2.89
C GLY A 121 -28.52 10.78 3.49
N GLY A 122 -27.32 10.60 2.93
CA GLY A 122 -26.09 11.27 3.39
C GLY A 122 -26.38 12.70 3.80
N PHE A 123 -25.89 13.09 4.98
CA PHE A 123 -26.09 14.43 5.54
C PHE A 123 -25.68 15.49 4.51
N GLN A 124 -26.65 15.94 3.71
CA GLN A 124 -26.46 16.98 2.72
C GLN A 124 -26.37 18.26 3.53
N VAL A 125 -25.14 18.75 3.74
CA VAL A 125 -24.95 20.10 4.25
C VAL A 125 -25.61 21.02 3.23
N PRO A 126 -26.68 21.77 3.58
CA PRO A 126 -27.26 22.69 2.63
C PRO A 126 -26.22 23.78 2.40
N HIS A 127 -25.53 23.72 1.25
CA HIS A 127 -24.64 24.79 0.83
C HIS A 127 -25.53 25.94 0.35
N GLN A 128 -26.02 26.75 1.27
CA GLN A 128 -26.66 27.99 0.89
C GLN A 128 -25.57 28.95 0.43
N THR A 129 -25.72 29.50 -0.78
CA THR A 129 -24.83 30.56 -1.24
C THR A 129 -25.05 31.82 -0.39
N TRP A 130 -24.01 32.64 -0.19
CA TRP A 130 -24.12 33.88 0.61
C TRP A 130 -25.26 34.77 0.11
N ALA A 131 -25.42 34.88 -1.22
CA ALA A 131 -26.48 35.66 -1.85
C ALA A 131 -27.89 35.12 -1.57
N GLU A 132 -28.07 33.80 -1.56
CA GLU A 132 -29.35 33.16 -1.27
C GLU A 132 -29.73 33.25 0.22
N ARG A 133 -28.71 33.22 1.10
CA ARG A 133 -28.88 33.44 2.53
C ARG A 133 -29.29 34.88 2.84
N ASP A 134 -28.75 35.86 2.12
CA ASP A 134 -29.07 37.28 2.30
C ASP A 134 -30.43 37.64 1.68
N ALA A 135 -30.84 36.96 0.61
CA ALA A 135 -32.14 37.14 -0.03
C ALA A 135 -33.32 36.62 0.82
N THR A 136 -33.08 35.70 1.75
CA THR A 136 -34.11 35.05 2.58
C THR A 136 -34.26 35.66 3.97
N GLN A 137 -33.40 36.61 4.36
CA GLN A 137 -33.41 37.22 5.70
C GLN A 137 -34.30 38.47 5.78
N SER A 138 -34.93 38.69 6.93
CA SER A 138 -35.63 39.95 7.21
C SER A 138 -34.61 41.09 7.39
N VAL A 139 -34.97 42.32 7.00
CA VAL A 139 -34.09 43.51 7.12
C VAL A 139 -33.67 43.77 8.57
N TRP A 140 -34.53 43.42 9.52
CA TRP A 140 -34.25 43.52 10.95
C TRP A 140 -33.22 42.49 11.42
N ASP A 141 -33.28 41.25 10.92
CA ASP A 141 -32.28 40.23 11.25
C ASP A 141 -30.91 40.57 10.65
N PHE A 142 -30.88 41.08 9.41
CA PHE A 142 -29.63 41.49 8.76
C PHE A 142 -28.95 42.65 9.51
N SER A 143 -29.72 43.68 9.89
CA SER A 143 -29.19 44.82 10.65
C SER A 143 -28.73 44.42 12.05
N ALA A 144 -29.50 43.59 12.78
CA ALA A 144 -29.10 43.07 14.08
C ALA A 144 -27.79 42.27 13.99
N ARG A 145 -27.65 41.39 13.00
CA ARG A 145 -26.43 40.60 12.77
C ARG A 145 -25.22 41.46 12.44
N THR A 146 -25.42 42.54 11.68
CA THR A 146 -24.36 43.47 11.28
C THR A 146 -23.91 44.35 12.45
N PHE A 147 -24.86 44.94 13.20
CA PHE A 147 -24.54 45.81 14.34
C PHE A 147 -24.00 45.06 15.55
N PHE A 148 -24.58 43.91 15.88
CA PHE A 148 -24.16 43.09 17.03
C PHE A 148 -23.09 42.06 16.67
N MET A 149 -22.64 42.02 15.40
CA MET A 149 -21.61 41.11 14.89
C MET A 149 -21.75 39.68 15.42
N THR A 150 -22.98 39.15 15.44
CA THR A 150 -23.28 37.87 16.09
C THR A 150 -22.55 36.69 15.45
N GLU A 151 -22.17 36.81 14.17
CA GLU A 151 -21.27 35.87 13.49
C GLU A 151 -19.87 35.81 14.10
N LEU A 152 -19.31 36.97 14.46
CA LEU A 152 -18.01 37.03 15.12
C LEU A 152 -18.10 36.44 16.53
N ALA A 153 -19.18 36.72 17.25
CA ALA A 153 -19.42 36.12 18.57
C ALA A 153 -19.56 34.59 18.48
N ARG A 154 -20.26 34.07 17.46
CA ARG A 154 -20.39 32.63 17.21
C ARG A 154 -19.04 31.98 16.85
N GLY A 155 -18.23 32.66 16.03
CA GLY A 155 -16.87 32.24 15.71
C GLY A 155 -15.97 32.22 16.95
N PHE A 156 -15.99 33.31 17.73
CA PHE A 156 -15.26 33.43 18.99
C PHE A 156 -15.66 32.34 19.98
N TRP A 157 -16.95 32.07 20.12
CA TRP A 157 -17.45 31.01 21.00
C TRP A 157 -16.93 29.62 20.61
N THR A 158 -16.82 29.35 19.30
CA THR A 158 -16.27 28.10 18.80
C THR A 158 -14.78 27.96 19.14
N VAL A 159 -14.01 29.04 18.95
CA VAL A 159 -12.58 29.08 19.31
C VAL A 159 -12.41 28.96 20.82
N PHE A 160 -13.23 29.65 21.60
CA PHE A 160 -13.22 29.60 23.06
C PHE A 160 -13.48 28.18 23.57
N MET A 161 -14.46 27.49 22.98
CA MET A 161 -14.71 26.07 23.30
C MET A 161 -13.53 25.16 22.95
N GLN A 162 -12.81 25.45 21.86
CA GLN A 162 -11.61 24.69 21.50
C GLN A 162 -10.44 24.99 22.45
N TYR A 163 -10.33 26.22 22.96
CA TYR A 163 -9.29 26.63 23.90
C TYR A 163 -9.42 25.93 25.26
N LEU A 164 -10.65 25.66 25.71
CA LEU A 164 -10.88 24.94 26.97
C LEU A 164 -10.70 23.42 26.88
N ARG A 165 -10.45 22.86 25.69
CA ARG A 165 -10.13 21.44 25.54
C ARG A 165 -8.66 21.18 25.86
N GLU A 166 -8.38 19.98 26.37
CA GLU A 166 -7.02 19.50 26.56
C GLU A 166 -6.26 19.43 25.22
N PRO A 167 -4.99 19.83 25.15
CA PRO A 167 -4.22 19.77 23.91
C PRO A 167 -3.92 18.32 23.51
N TYR A 168 -3.98 18.02 22.20
CA TYR A 168 -3.64 16.70 21.64
C TYR A 168 -2.13 16.45 21.50
N THR A 169 -1.28 17.35 22.00
CA THR A 169 0.17 17.30 21.80
C THR A 169 0.82 16.19 22.64
N LEU A 170 1.58 15.31 22.00
CA LEU A 170 2.44 14.32 22.66
C LEU A 170 3.80 14.95 23.03
N HIS A 171 4.34 14.59 24.18
CA HIS A 171 5.66 15.06 24.61
C HIS A 171 6.80 14.25 23.98
N TYR A 172 7.02 14.41 22.68
CA TYR A 172 8.18 13.85 21.99
C TYR A 172 9.47 14.52 22.53
N PRO A 173 10.53 13.77 22.89
CA PRO A 173 10.81 12.35 22.60
C PRO A 173 10.46 11.34 23.71
N TYR A 174 9.92 11.79 24.85
CA TYR A 174 9.64 10.93 26.00
C TYR A 174 8.40 10.06 25.80
N GLU A 175 7.42 10.58 25.08
CA GLU A 175 6.20 9.88 24.68
C GLU A 175 6.17 9.79 23.15
N LYS A 176 6.02 8.57 22.63
CA LYS A 176 5.92 8.29 21.19
C LYS A 176 4.51 7.85 20.84
N GLY A 177 4.10 8.14 19.60
CA GLY A 177 2.82 7.68 19.07
C GLY A 177 2.76 6.14 19.05
N PRO A 178 1.57 5.54 19.23
CA PRO A 178 1.41 4.10 19.13
C PRO A 178 1.65 3.65 17.68
N LEU A 179 2.52 2.66 17.49
CA LEU A 179 2.80 2.05 16.19
C LEU A 179 2.13 0.68 16.08
N SER A 180 1.70 0.32 14.87
CA SER A 180 1.19 -1.02 14.58
C SER A 180 2.35 -2.00 14.36
N PRO A 181 2.17 -3.31 14.59
CA PRO A 181 3.19 -4.33 14.30
C PRO A 181 3.58 -4.42 12.81
N ARG A 182 2.70 -3.91 11.93
CA ARG A 182 2.91 -3.83 10.46
C ARG A 182 3.60 -2.55 10.00
N PHE A 183 4.10 -1.76 10.93
CA PHE A 183 4.83 -0.55 10.59
C PHE A 183 6.06 -0.89 9.72
N ARG A 184 6.33 -0.01 8.76
CA ARG A 184 7.41 -0.16 7.78
C ARG A 184 8.47 0.91 8.04
N GLY A 185 9.64 0.48 8.51
CA GLY A 185 10.76 1.36 8.84
C GLY A 185 12.08 0.91 8.20
N GLU A 186 13.15 0.97 8.98
CA GLU A 186 14.50 0.65 8.54
C GLU A 186 14.64 -0.81 8.12
N HIS A 187 15.32 -1.06 7.00
CA HIS A 187 15.51 -2.42 6.51
C HIS A 187 16.54 -3.17 7.35
N ALA A 188 16.30 -4.46 7.55
CA ALA A 188 17.18 -5.34 8.28
C ALA A 188 17.29 -6.70 7.58
N LEU A 189 18.50 -7.27 7.55
CA LEU A 189 18.73 -8.65 7.13
C LEU A 189 18.77 -9.55 8.35
N ARG A 190 17.95 -10.59 8.35
CA ARG A 190 17.80 -11.52 9.47
C ARG A 190 18.67 -12.75 9.33
N ARG A 191 18.92 -13.38 10.48
CA ARG A 191 19.59 -14.67 10.60
C ARG A 191 18.61 -15.77 10.99
N TYR A 192 18.96 -17.00 10.70
CA TYR A 192 18.34 -18.18 11.29
C TYR A 192 18.69 -18.26 12.78
N PRO A 193 17.94 -19.04 13.58
CA PRO A 193 18.30 -19.31 14.97
C PRO A 193 19.68 -19.97 15.14
N SER A 194 20.22 -20.59 14.09
CA SER A 194 21.59 -21.13 14.04
C SER A 194 22.68 -20.05 13.90
N GLY A 195 22.31 -18.79 13.65
CA GLY A 195 23.24 -17.68 13.40
C GLY A 195 23.61 -17.49 11.92
N GLU A 196 23.21 -18.41 11.05
CA GLU A 196 23.44 -18.30 9.61
C GLU A 196 22.52 -17.25 8.97
N GLU A 197 22.99 -16.51 7.96
CA GLU A 197 22.15 -15.56 7.25
C GLU A 197 21.01 -16.25 6.47
N ARG A 198 19.82 -15.65 6.48
CA ARG A 198 18.66 -16.20 5.77
C ARG A 198 18.74 -16.01 4.25
N CYS A 199 19.48 -15.01 3.78
CA CYS A 199 19.52 -14.66 2.36
C CYS A 199 20.18 -15.77 1.52
N ILE A 200 19.43 -16.29 0.54
CA ILE A 200 19.90 -17.30 -0.42
C ILE A 200 20.27 -16.72 -1.80
N ALA A 201 20.42 -15.39 -1.88
CA ALA A 201 20.78 -14.67 -3.10
C ALA A 201 19.84 -14.96 -4.31
N CYS A 202 18.53 -15.07 -4.07
CA CYS A 202 17.53 -15.38 -5.10
C CYS A 202 17.23 -14.23 -6.08
N LYS A 203 17.61 -13.00 -5.74
CA LYS A 203 17.38 -11.76 -6.51
C LYS A 203 15.92 -11.37 -6.78
N LEU A 204 14.95 -12.01 -6.12
CA LEU A 204 13.52 -11.62 -6.24
C LEU A 204 13.28 -10.20 -5.72
N CYS A 205 13.90 -9.83 -4.59
CA CYS A 205 13.76 -8.51 -3.99
C CYS A 205 14.27 -7.38 -4.90
N GLU A 206 15.31 -7.64 -5.70
CA GLU A 206 15.84 -6.69 -6.68
C GLU A 206 14.87 -6.52 -7.86
N ALA A 207 14.29 -7.61 -8.34
CA ALA A 207 13.34 -7.59 -9.45
C ALA A 207 12.00 -6.90 -9.09
N ILE A 208 11.51 -7.07 -7.86
CA ILE A 208 10.22 -6.49 -7.44
C ILE A 208 10.33 -5.03 -6.99
N CYS A 209 11.54 -4.53 -6.72
CA CYS A 209 11.72 -3.18 -6.20
C CYS A 209 11.27 -2.12 -7.23
N PRO A 210 10.21 -1.34 -6.98
CA PRO A 210 9.68 -0.40 -7.96
C PRO A 210 10.64 0.76 -8.25
N ALA A 211 11.48 1.12 -7.27
CA ALA A 211 12.48 2.17 -7.39
C ALA A 211 13.87 1.65 -7.76
N GLN A 212 14.04 0.34 -7.95
CA GLN A 212 15.33 -0.31 -8.24
C GLN A 212 16.46 0.15 -7.29
N ALA A 213 16.15 0.21 -5.98
CA ALA A 213 17.06 0.69 -4.94
C ALA A 213 18.06 -0.37 -4.46
N ILE A 214 17.82 -1.64 -4.77
CA ILE A 214 18.58 -2.79 -4.28
C ILE A 214 19.51 -3.28 -5.39
N THR A 215 20.76 -3.60 -5.04
CA THR A 215 21.74 -4.23 -5.96
C THR A 215 22.32 -5.48 -5.30
N ILE A 216 22.24 -6.63 -5.98
CA ILE A 216 22.63 -7.92 -5.42
C ILE A 216 23.62 -8.65 -6.33
N GLU A 217 24.77 -9.02 -5.76
CA GLU A 217 25.77 -9.88 -6.39
C GLU A 217 25.91 -11.18 -5.60
N ALA A 218 25.85 -12.31 -6.31
CA ALA A 218 25.76 -13.65 -5.73
C ALA A 218 26.97 -14.48 -6.14
N GLU A 219 27.65 -15.08 -5.17
CA GLU A 219 28.77 -15.99 -5.40
C GLU A 219 28.60 -17.28 -4.57
N PRO A 220 29.13 -18.42 -5.04
CA PRO A 220 29.20 -19.61 -4.22
C PRO A 220 30.22 -19.43 -3.09
N ARG A 221 29.82 -19.73 -1.85
CA ARG A 221 30.72 -19.82 -0.69
C ARG A 221 31.52 -21.13 -0.76
N ASP A 222 32.59 -21.22 0.04
CA ASP A 222 33.43 -22.41 0.20
C ASP A 222 32.61 -23.67 0.57
N ASP A 223 31.47 -23.50 1.25
CA ASP A 223 30.55 -24.59 1.64
C ASP A 223 29.61 -25.04 0.51
N GLY A 224 29.74 -24.47 -0.69
CA GLY A 224 28.85 -24.73 -1.83
C GLY A 224 27.47 -24.07 -1.74
N SER A 225 27.17 -23.38 -0.64
CA SER A 225 25.95 -22.59 -0.49
C SER A 225 26.02 -21.28 -1.30
N ARG A 226 24.91 -20.86 -1.89
CA ARG A 226 24.82 -19.60 -2.64
C ARG A 226 24.54 -18.45 -1.68
N ARG A 227 25.45 -17.48 -1.62
CA ARG A 227 25.34 -16.32 -0.71
C ARG A 227 25.60 -15.01 -1.44
N THR A 228 25.21 -13.91 -0.82
CA THR A 228 25.43 -12.57 -1.36
C THR A 228 26.81 -12.08 -0.95
N VAL A 229 27.61 -11.63 -1.90
CA VAL A 229 28.85 -10.89 -1.58
C VAL A 229 28.51 -9.44 -1.35
N ARG A 230 27.68 -8.90 -2.24
CA ARG A 230 27.19 -7.54 -2.20
C ARG A 230 25.68 -7.53 -2.10
N TYR A 231 25.18 -6.79 -1.12
CA TYR A 231 23.76 -6.53 -0.93
C TYR A 231 23.64 -5.09 -0.47
N ASP A 232 23.45 -4.20 -1.43
CA ASP A 232 23.41 -2.76 -1.16
C ASP A 232 21.99 -2.26 -1.35
N ILE A 233 21.55 -1.39 -0.43
CA ILE A 233 20.28 -0.68 -0.53
C ILE A 233 20.55 0.82 -0.44
N ASP A 234 20.08 1.56 -1.44
CA ASP A 234 20.07 3.02 -1.40
C ASP A 234 18.78 3.52 -0.73
N MET A 235 18.88 3.94 0.53
CA MET A 235 17.72 4.45 1.29
C MET A 235 17.19 5.77 0.73
N THR A 236 17.96 6.47 -0.12
CA THR A 236 17.49 7.70 -0.79
C THR A 236 16.57 7.39 -1.98
N LYS A 237 16.67 6.20 -2.56
CA LYS A 237 15.77 5.71 -3.62
C LYS A 237 14.63 4.88 -3.08
N CYS A 238 14.83 4.20 -1.94
CA CYS A 238 13.81 3.36 -1.36
C CYS A 238 12.56 4.17 -0.96
N ILE A 239 11.39 3.66 -1.34
CA ILE A 239 10.09 4.28 -1.05
C ILE A 239 9.33 3.60 0.11
N TYR A 240 9.98 2.67 0.83
CA TYR A 240 9.42 1.96 2.00
C TYR A 240 8.05 1.31 1.73
N CYS A 241 7.95 0.62 0.59
CA CYS A 241 6.71 0.00 0.14
C CYS A 241 6.42 -1.38 0.75
N GLY A 242 7.41 -2.05 1.38
CA GLY A 242 7.23 -3.40 1.93
C GLY A 242 7.21 -4.56 0.94
N LEU A 243 7.31 -4.30 -0.37
CA LEU A 243 7.27 -5.37 -1.38
C LEU A 243 8.46 -6.35 -1.25
N CYS A 244 9.62 -5.86 -0.78
CA CYS A 244 10.79 -6.72 -0.61
C CYS A 244 10.61 -7.77 0.50
N GLN A 245 9.85 -7.43 1.54
CA GLN A 245 9.52 -8.31 2.66
C GLN A 245 8.58 -9.43 2.23
N GLU A 246 7.52 -9.09 1.50
CA GLU A 246 6.52 -10.06 1.05
C GLU A 246 7.02 -10.93 -0.12
N ALA A 247 7.92 -10.40 -0.96
CA ALA A 247 8.51 -11.17 -2.06
C ALA A 247 9.61 -12.14 -1.63
N CYS A 248 10.11 -12.05 -0.39
CA CYS A 248 11.23 -12.87 0.05
C CYS A 248 10.75 -14.28 0.42
N PRO A 249 11.20 -15.35 -0.26
CA PRO A 249 10.69 -16.71 0.01
C PRO A 249 11.15 -17.29 1.35
N VAL A 250 12.12 -16.65 2.02
CA VAL A 250 12.78 -17.13 3.23
C VAL A 250 12.76 -16.09 4.36
N ASP A 251 11.99 -15.00 4.19
CA ASP A 251 11.94 -13.86 5.12
C ASP A 251 13.34 -13.33 5.50
N ALA A 252 14.23 -13.19 4.52
CA ALA A 252 15.61 -12.72 4.76
C ALA A 252 15.71 -11.22 4.98
N ILE A 253 15.00 -10.43 4.17
CA ILE A 253 14.89 -8.98 4.33
C ILE A 253 13.53 -8.65 4.91
N VAL A 254 13.52 -7.77 5.90
CA VAL A 254 12.32 -7.29 6.57
C VAL A 254 12.43 -5.78 6.77
N GLU A 255 11.29 -5.11 6.81
CA GLU A 255 11.23 -3.72 7.24
C GLU A 255 10.99 -3.72 8.76
N GLY A 256 11.96 -3.18 9.49
CA GLY A 256 11.97 -3.15 10.94
C GLY A 256 11.13 -2.01 11.54
N PRO A 257 11.00 -1.99 12.88
CA PRO A 257 10.22 -0.98 13.59
C PRO A 257 10.94 0.37 13.71
N ASN A 258 12.25 0.43 13.46
CA ASN A 258 13.03 1.65 13.63
C ASN A 258 12.70 2.67 12.52
N PHE A 259 12.38 3.90 12.91
CA PHE A 259 12.15 5.02 11.98
C PHE A 259 13.04 6.24 12.25
N GLU A 260 13.80 6.23 13.35
CA GLU A 260 14.61 7.37 13.80
C GLU A 260 16.08 7.17 13.41
N PHE A 261 16.37 7.11 12.11
CA PHE A 261 17.72 6.90 11.57
C PHE A 261 18.16 8.03 10.62
N THR A 262 17.72 9.25 10.88
CA THR A 262 18.21 10.43 10.16
C THR A 262 19.71 10.59 10.35
N THR A 263 20.44 10.73 9.25
CA THR A 263 21.89 10.93 9.21
C THR A 263 22.24 12.30 8.67
N GLU A 264 23.43 12.79 9.01
CA GLU A 264 23.92 14.10 8.56
C GLU A 264 24.44 14.07 7.12
N THR A 265 25.01 12.93 6.70
CA THR A 265 25.56 12.75 5.36
C THR A 265 24.70 11.82 4.52
N ARG A 266 24.77 12.02 3.18
CA ARG A 266 24.08 11.15 2.21
C ARG A 266 24.72 9.77 2.11
N GLU A 267 26.04 9.69 2.28
CA GLU A 267 26.81 8.45 2.14
C GLU A 267 26.39 7.42 3.19
N GLU A 268 26.01 7.87 4.38
CA GLU A 268 25.51 6.99 5.44
C GLU A 268 24.17 6.31 5.10
N LEU A 269 23.37 6.89 4.19
CA LEU A 269 22.09 6.33 3.70
C LEU A 269 22.27 5.29 2.59
N LEU A 270 23.51 5.10 2.11
CA LEU A 270 23.86 4.00 1.23
C LEU A 270 24.26 2.82 2.10
N TYR A 271 23.34 1.87 2.26
CA TYR A 271 23.53 0.77 3.19
C TYR A 271 24.19 -0.39 2.49
N ASN A 272 25.31 -0.85 3.05
CA ASN A 272 25.97 -2.09 2.66
C ASN A 272 25.35 -3.29 3.39
N LYS A 273 25.67 -4.50 2.92
CA LYS A 273 25.23 -5.77 3.52
C LYS A 273 25.50 -5.84 5.03
N GLU A 274 26.68 -5.41 5.45
CA GLU A 274 27.12 -5.46 6.85
C GLU A 274 26.25 -4.58 7.75
N LYS A 275 25.91 -3.37 7.29
CA LYS A 275 25.03 -2.45 8.04
C LYS A 275 23.63 -3.03 8.20
N LEU A 276 23.10 -3.66 7.14
CA LEU A 276 21.78 -4.31 7.18
C LEU A 276 21.76 -5.53 8.11
N LEU A 277 22.84 -6.30 8.18
CA LEU A 277 22.98 -7.40 9.13
C LEU A 277 23.10 -6.87 10.57
N ALA A 278 23.88 -5.80 10.80
CA ALA A 278 23.98 -5.18 12.12
C ALA A 278 22.62 -4.64 12.61
N ASN A 279 21.80 -4.10 11.71
CA ASN A 279 20.43 -3.70 12.01
C ASN A 279 19.56 -4.90 12.39
N GLY A 280 19.69 -6.01 11.66
CA GLY A 280 19.03 -7.27 11.99
C GLY A 280 19.42 -7.76 13.38
N ASP A 281 20.72 -7.83 13.67
CA ASP A 281 21.22 -8.31 14.95
C ASP A 281 20.76 -7.41 16.13
N ARG A 282 20.63 -6.09 15.92
CA ARG A 282 20.09 -5.15 16.93
C ARG A 282 18.59 -5.33 17.18
N TRP A 283 17.80 -5.53 16.13
CA TRP A 283 16.33 -5.48 16.19
C TRP A 283 15.64 -6.84 16.10
N GLU A 284 16.38 -7.95 16.02
CA GLU A 284 15.85 -9.30 15.78
C GLU A 284 14.76 -9.70 16.79
N SER A 285 14.90 -9.32 18.06
CA SER A 285 13.91 -9.66 19.09
C SER A 285 12.53 -9.02 18.83
N GLU A 286 12.52 -7.78 18.38
CA GLU A 286 11.29 -7.02 18.13
C GLU A 286 10.68 -7.41 16.78
N ILE A 287 11.52 -7.54 15.75
CA ILE A 287 11.10 -8.03 14.44
C ILE A 287 10.51 -9.45 14.54
N ALA A 288 11.12 -10.34 15.34
CA ALA A 288 10.57 -11.67 15.58
C ALA A 288 9.20 -11.63 16.27
N GLN A 289 8.96 -10.70 17.21
CA GLN A 289 7.66 -10.53 17.85
C GLN A 289 6.61 -10.02 16.86
N ASN A 290 6.95 -9.01 16.06
CA ASN A 290 6.05 -8.45 15.05
C ASN A 290 5.69 -9.49 13.98
N LEU A 291 6.66 -10.28 13.50
CA LEU A 291 6.35 -11.37 12.57
C LEU A 291 5.44 -12.41 13.21
N ARG A 292 5.68 -12.80 14.47
CA ARG A 292 4.81 -13.78 15.16
C ARG A 292 3.37 -13.28 15.30
N SER A 293 3.15 -11.99 15.54
CA SER A 293 1.79 -11.43 15.56
C SER A 293 1.13 -11.42 14.19
N GLU A 294 1.92 -11.40 13.10
CA GLU A 294 1.44 -11.18 11.74
C GLU A 294 1.41 -12.44 10.85
N GLN A 295 1.92 -13.56 11.33
CA GLN A 295 2.02 -14.83 10.60
C GLN A 295 0.71 -15.30 9.93
N ASN A 296 -0.46 -14.98 10.52
CA ASN A 296 -1.75 -15.44 10.01
C ASN A 296 -2.31 -14.56 8.86
N TYR A 297 -1.72 -13.41 8.58
CA TYR A 297 -2.24 -12.42 7.63
C TYR A 297 -1.37 -12.28 6.36
N ARG A 298 -0.34 -13.09 6.23
CA ARG A 298 0.50 -13.22 5.04
C ARG A 298 0.11 -14.47 4.26
#